data_AF-A0A1H4B3R2-F1
#
_entry.id   AF-A0A1H4B3R2-F1
#
_cell.length_a   1.000
_cell.length_b   1.000
_cell.length_c   1.000
_cell.angle_alpha   90.00
_cell.angle_beta   90.00
_cell.angle_gamma   90.00
#
_symmetry.space_group_name_H-M   'P 1'
#
loop_
_entity.id
_entity.type
_entity.pdbx_description
1 polymer ?
#
loop_
_entity_poly.entity_id
_entity_poly.type
_entity_poly.pdbx_seq_one_letter_code
_entity_poly.pdbx_strand_id
1 'polypeptide(L)'
;MNAFGGSALDMIVGGDASMLEAVQEDMTSSLFIFLENFPLVEVTSLLAIILVFSFFITSSDSGSLVINTITAGTEGENTPVWQRVFWSFMQGAVAIVLLLSGGLGALQTGVIAIGLPFSIVLLLLCYSLLKGLKEEYEKNQKALNAKQEESYRERINKIVEEEQQN
;
A
#
# COMPACT_ATOMS: atom_id res chain seq x y z
N MET A 1 -16.21 4.53 -3.31
CA MET A 1 -17.34 3.84 -2.67
C MET A 1 -18.72 4.25 -3.21
N ASN A 2 -18.83 5.23 -4.12
CA ASN A 2 -20.15 5.71 -4.56
C ASN A 2 -20.95 4.70 -5.41
N ALA A 3 -20.31 3.94 -6.30
CA ALA A 3 -21.00 2.97 -7.16
C ALA A 3 -21.58 1.79 -6.35
N PHE A 4 -20.74 0.88 -5.85
CA PHE A 4 -21.21 -0.29 -5.10
C PHE A 4 -21.85 0.06 -3.74
N GLY A 5 -21.19 0.90 -2.94
CA GLY A 5 -21.67 1.25 -1.60
C GLY A 5 -22.88 2.19 -1.61
N GLY A 6 -22.92 3.15 -2.54
CA GLY A 6 -24.08 4.03 -2.71
C GLY A 6 -25.30 3.27 -3.23
N SER A 7 -25.13 2.42 -4.25
CA SER A 7 -26.24 1.58 -4.76
C SER A 7 -26.74 0.57 -3.72
N ALA A 8 -25.85 -0.08 -2.96
CA ALA A 8 -26.26 -0.99 -1.90
C ALA A 8 -27.04 -0.25 -0.79
N LEU A 9 -26.60 0.96 -0.42
CA LEU A 9 -27.30 1.77 0.58
C LEU A 9 -28.67 2.25 0.07
N ASP A 10 -28.77 2.66 -1.20
CA ASP A 10 -30.02 3.06 -1.83
C ASP A 10 -31.04 1.91 -1.86
N MET A 11 -30.59 0.68 -2.14
CA MET A 11 -31.43 -0.53 -2.07
C MET A 11 -31.95 -0.79 -0.65
N ILE A 12 -31.07 -0.72 0.36
CA ILE A 12 -31.43 -0.92 1.77
C ILE A 12 -32.43 0.14 2.25
N VAL A 13 -32.19 1.42 1.91
CA VAL A 13 -33.09 2.52 2.24
C VAL A 13 -34.41 2.41 1.47
N GLY A 14 -34.37 1.89 0.25
CA GLY A 14 -35.52 1.56 -0.60
C GLY A 14 -36.37 0.38 -0.09
N GLY A 15 -35.94 -0.31 0.98
CA GLY A 15 -36.69 -1.38 1.63
C GLY A 15 -36.25 -2.80 1.27
N ASP A 16 -35.18 -2.97 0.49
CA ASP A 16 -34.62 -4.28 0.20
C ASP A 16 -33.70 -4.75 1.34
N ALA A 17 -34.22 -5.67 2.16
CA ALA A 17 -33.50 -6.25 3.29
C ALA A 17 -32.55 -7.39 2.89
N SER A 18 -32.62 -7.90 1.64
CA SER A 18 -31.82 -9.04 1.19
C SER A 18 -30.32 -8.81 1.36
N MET A 19 -29.86 -7.59 1.09
CA MET A 19 -28.49 -7.16 1.29
C MET A 19 -28.07 -7.12 2.76
N LEU A 20 -28.98 -6.71 3.65
CA LEU A 20 -28.71 -6.62 5.09
C LEU A 20 -28.66 -8.02 5.73
N GLU A 21 -29.49 -8.94 5.27
CA GLU A 21 -29.51 -10.34 5.69
C GLU A 21 -28.28 -11.08 5.16
N ALA A 22 -27.95 -10.89 3.87
CA ALA A 22 -26.77 -11.48 3.23
C ALA A 22 -25.45 -11.13 3.95
N VAL A 23 -25.28 -9.86 4.35
CA VAL A 23 -24.06 -9.42 5.07
C VAL A 23 -23.99 -10.00 6.49
N GLN A 24 -25.13 -10.20 7.14
CA GLN A 24 -25.19 -10.79 8.48
C GLN A 24 -24.92 -12.30 8.45
N GLU A 25 -25.38 -12.98 7.40
CA GLU A 25 -25.22 -14.43 7.26
C GLU A 25 -23.83 -14.80 6.74
N ASP A 26 -23.38 -14.19 5.65
CA ASP A 26 -22.03 -14.38 5.11
C ASP A 26 -21.54 -13.16 4.32
N MET A 27 -20.63 -12.40 4.95
CA MET A 27 -19.95 -11.28 4.31
C MET A 27 -19.20 -11.68 3.02
N THR A 28 -18.80 -12.95 2.89
CA THR A 28 -18.06 -13.47 1.73
C THR A 28 -18.94 -13.57 0.49
N SER A 29 -20.23 -13.86 0.64
CA SER A 29 -21.17 -14.01 -0.47
C SER A 29 -21.88 -12.70 -0.86
N SER A 30 -21.80 -11.67 0.00
CA SER A 30 -22.60 -10.44 -0.14
C SER A 30 -22.39 -9.70 -1.47
N LEU A 31 -21.18 -9.77 -2.06
CA LEU A 31 -20.93 -9.17 -3.38
C LEU A 31 -21.74 -9.85 -4.49
N PHE A 32 -21.90 -11.18 -4.43
CA PHE A 32 -22.61 -11.92 -5.45
C PHE A 32 -24.12 -11.70 -5.33
N ILE A 33 -24.64 -11.67 -4.10
CA ILE A 33 -26.03 -11.33 -3.81
C ILE A 33 -26.34 -9.88 -4.24
N PHE A 34 -25.39 -8.97 -4.06
CA PHE A 34 -25.53 -7.61 -4.61
C PHE A 34 -25.65 -7.63 -6.14
N LEU A 35 -24.83 -8.42 -6.83
CA LEU A 35 -24.84 -8.51 -8.29
C LEU A 35 -26.13 -9.14 -8.83
N GLU A 36 -26.82 -9.97 -8.05
CA GLU A 36 -28.13 -10.54 -8.41
C GLU A 36 -29.21 -9.48 -8.64
N ASN A 37 -29.06 -8.29 -8.03
CA ASN A 37 -29.96 -7.16 -8.24
C ASN A 37 -29.78 -6.45 -9.59
N PHE A 38 -28.81 -6.87 -10.41
CA PHE A 38 -28.51 -6.26 -11.71
C PHE A 38 -28.68 -7.25 -12.86
N PRO A 39 -29.04 -6.77 -14.07
CA PRO A 39 -29.05 -7.63 -15.25
C PRO A 39 -27.64 -8.18 -15.53
N LEU A 40 -27.57 -9.37 -16.14
CA LEU A 40 -26.31 -10.07 -16.51
C LEU A 40 -25.50 -10.65 -15.33
N VAL A 41 -26.17 -11.08 -14.26
CA VAL A 41 -25.56 -11.66 -13.04
C VAL A 41 -24.46 -12.68 -13.33
N GLU A 42 -24.69 -13.63 -14.25
CA GLU A 42 -23.70 -14.67 -14.57
C GLU A 42 -22.39 -14.08 -15.12
N VAL A 43 -22.49 -13.08 -16.01
CA VAL A 43 -21.33 -12.42 -16.63
C VAL A 43 -20.60 -11.57 -15.60
N THR A 44 -21.34 -10.76 -14.84
CA THR A 44 -20.74 -9.85 -13.85
C THR A 44 -20.11 -10.63 -12.69
N SER A 45 -20.73 -11.73 -12.26
CA SER A 45 -20.20 -12.62 -11.23
C SER A 45 -18.94 -13.36 -11.69
N LEU A 46 -18.93 -13.86 -12.94
CA LEU A 46 -17.71 -14.45 -13.52
C LEU A 46 -16.56 -13.45 -13.60
N LEU A 47 -16.86 -12.22 -14.05
CA LEU A 47 -15.86 -11.14 -14.08
C LEU A 47 -15.37 -10.78 -12.68
N ALA A 48 -16.27 -10.71 -11.69
CA ALA A 48 -15.90 -10.44 -10.30
C ALA A 48 -14.94 -11.51 -9.76
N ILE A 49 -15.21 -12.78 -10.02
CA ILE A 49 -14.33 -13.89 -9.64
C ILE A 49 -12.94 -13.72 -10.28
N ILE A 50 -12.87 -13.49 -11.60
CA ILE A 50 -11.60 -13.30 -12.32
C ILE A 50 -10.82 -12.11 -11.73
N LEU A 51 -11.49 -11.00 -11.45
CA LEU A 51 -10.86 -9.81 -10.87
C LEU A 51 -10.31 -10.10 -9.46
N VAL A 52 -11.09 -10.75 -8.59
CA VAL A 52 -10.65 -11.12 -7.24
C VAL A 52 -9.42 -12.02 -7.31
N PHE A 53 -9.43 -13.04 -8.18
CA PHE A 53 -8.28 -13.91 -8.38
C PHE A 53 -7.05 -13.15 -8.91
N SER A 54 -7.22 -12.30 -9.92
CA SER A 54 -6.12 -11.53 -10.51
C SER A 54 -5.47 -10.57 -9.50
N PHE A 55 -6.29 -9.86 -8.72
CA PHE A 55 -5.80 -8.98 -7.66
C PHE A 55 -5.11 -9.77 -6.54
N PHE A 56 -5.66 -10.93 -6.16
CA PHE A 56 -5.05 -11.78 -5.16
C PHE A 56 -3.66 -12.28 -5.59
N ILE A 57 -3.54 -12.80 -6.82
CA ILE A 57 -2.26 -13.31 -7.36
C ILE A 57 -1.22 -12.19 -7.44
N THR A 58 -1.59 -11.03 -8.00
CA THR A 58 -0.67 -9.90 -8.18
C THR A 58 -0.23 -9.31 -6.84
N SER A 59 -1.14 -9.22 -5.87
CA SER A 59 -0.87 -8.74 -4.52
C SER A 59 0.04 -9.71 -3.75
N SER A 60 -0.24 -11.01 -3.85
CA SER A 60 0.60 -12.05 -3.22
C SER A 60 2.01 -12.07 -3.81
N ASP A 61 2.14 -11.91 -5.12
CA ASP A 61 3.44 -11.85 -5.78
C ASP A 61 4.30 -10.70 -5.25
N SER A 62 3.72 -9.49 -5.22
CA SER A 62 4.38 -8.28 -4.69
C SER A 62 4.72 -8.41 -3.20
N GLY A 63 3.81 -8.98 -2.41
CA GLY A 63 4.01 -9.19 -0.96
C GLY A 63 5.13 -10.18 -0.66
N SER A 64 5.19 -11.30 -1.38
CA SER A 64 6.24 -12.30 -1.22
C SER A 64 7.63 -11.74 -1.57
N LEU A 65 7.71 -10.86 -2.57
CA LEU A 65 8.94 -10.16 -2.94
C LEU A 65 9.44 -9.25 -1.82
N VAL A 66 8.56 -8.45 -1.21
CA VAL A 66 8.94 -7.55 -0.12
C VAL A 66 9.48 -8.32 1.09
N ILE A 67 8.79 -9.40 1.50
CA ILE A 67 9.25 -10.24 2.62
C ILE A 67 10.60 -10.88 2.30
N ASN A 68 10.75 -11.38 1.08
CA ASN A 68 11.99 -11.99 0.61
C ASN A 68 13.17 -11.00 0.65
N THR A 69 12.97 -9.75 0.21
CA THR A 69 14.00 -8.70 0.27
C THR A 69 14.36 -8.33 1.72
N ILE A 70 13.38 -8.17 2.60
CA ILE A 70 13.63 -7.83 4.02
C ILE A 70 14.38 -8.97 4.73
N THR A 71 14.00 -10.22 4.46
CA THR A 71 14.60 -11.40 5.12
C THR A 71 15.97 -11.78 4.58
N ALA A 72 16.29 -11.39 3.34
CA ALA A 72 17.59 -11.63 2.73
C ALA A 72 18.68 -10.64 3.18
N GLY A 73 18.30 -9.48 3.72
CA GLY A 73 19.22 -8.48 4.26
C GLY A 73 20.22 -7.89 3.24
N THR A 74 20.02 -8.14 1.95
CA THR A 74 20.90 -7.71 0.85
C THR A 74 20.11 -6.85 -0.13
N GLU A 75 20.72 -5.74 -0.57
CA GLU A 75 20.18 -4.86 -1.61
C GLU A 75 20.13 -5.60 -2.95
N GLY A 76 18.97 -6.16 -3.30
CA GLY A 76 18.60 -6.48 -4.67
C GLY A 76 19.30 -7.67 -5.36
N GLU A 77 18.49 -8.41 -6.12
CA GLU A 77 18.87 -9.30 -7.23
C GLU A 77 19.39 -10.71 -6.95
N ASN A 78 19.96 -11.03 -5.79
CA ASN A 78 20.50 -12.39 -5.51
C ASN A 78 19.76 -13.17 -4.42
N THR A 79 18.45 -12.98 -4.27
CA THR A 79 17.70 -13.82 -3.34
C THR A 79 17.31 -15.15 -3.99
N PRO A 80 17.55 -16.31 -3.34
CA PRO A 80 17.20 -17.61 -3.91
C PRO A 80 15.71 -17.73 -4.22
N VAL A 81 15.38 -18.21 -5.42
CA VAL A 81 13.98 -18.44 -5.84
C VAL A 81 13.24 -19.34 -4.85
N TRP A 82 13.93 -20.31 -4.24
CA TRP A 82 13.35 -21.18 -3.21
C TRP A 82 12.85 -20.42 -1.97
N GLN A 83 13.56 -19.36 -1.54
CA GLN A 83 13.15 -18.53 -0.41
C GLN A 83 11.86 -17.76 -0.72
N ARG A 84 11.73 -17.24 -1.94
CA ARG A 84 10.50 -16.58 -2.40
C ARG A 84 9.32 -17.55 -2.45
N VAL A 85 9.52 -18.76 -2.99
CA VAL A 85 8.48 -19.79 -3.04
C VAL A 85 8.07 -20.21 -1.63
N PHE A 86 9.03 -20.36 -0.72
CA PHE A 86 8.77 -20.65 0.69
C PHE A 86 7.89 -19.57 1.33
N TRP A 87 8.20 -18.28 1.16
CA TRP A 87 7.40 -17.19 1.73
C TRP A 87 6.01 -17.08 1.12
N SER A 88 5.88 -17.26 -0.20
CA SER A 88 4.58 -17.28 -0.88
C SER A 88 3.70 -18.43 -0.37
N PHE A 89 4.27 -19.64 -0.24
CA PHE A 89 3.54 -20.79 0.29
C PHE A 89 3.16 -20.59 1.77
N MET A 90 4.06 -20.04 2.58
CA MET A 90 3.80 -19.80 4.00
C MET A 90 2.65 -18.80 4.21
N GLN A 91 2.54 -17.76 3.39
CA GLN A 91 1.41 -16.82 3.44
C GLN A 91 0.08 -17.53 3.18
N GLY A 92 0.04 -18.39 2.15
CA GLY A 92 -1.14 -19.20 1.83
C GLY A 92 -1.48 -20.20 2.94
N ALA A 93 -0.47 -20.88 3.50
CA ALA A 93 -0.65 -21.83 4.58
C ALA A 93 -1.23 -21.16 5.85
N VAL A 94 -0.72 -19.99 6.22
CA VAL A 94 -1.26 -19.20 7.35
C VAL A 94 -2.70 -18.80 7.08
N ALA A 95 -3.02 -18.33 5.87
CA ALA A 95 -4.39 -17.98 5.50
C ALA A 95 -5.34 -19.18 5.61
N ILE A 96 -4.94 -20.36 5.12
CA ILE A 96 -5.72 -21.61 5.22
C ILE A 96 -5.95 -21.99 6.69
N VAL A 97 -4.90 -21.97 7.52
CA VAL A 97 -5.01 -22.32 8.95
C VAL A 97 -5.95 -21.37 9.68
N LEU A 98 -5.86 -20.06 9.41
CA LEU A 98 -6.76 -19.07 10.03
C LEU A 98 -8.20 -19.24 9.57
N LEU A 99 -8.43 -19.52 8.28
CA LEU A 99 -9.76 -19.79 7.74
C LEU A 99 -10.38 -21.04 8.38
N LEU A 100 -9.61 -22.13 8.52
CA LEU A 100 -10.08 -23.35 9.17
C LEU A 100 -10.28 -23.20 10.68
N SER A 101 -9.50 -22.32 11.32
CA SER A 101 -9.56 -22.09 12.77
C SER A 101 -10.79 -21.29 13.20
N GLY A 102 -11.19 -20.29 12.43
CA GLY A 102 -12.26 -19.37 12.85
C GLY A 102 -12.79 -18.48 11.73
N GLY A 103 -12.57 -18.89 10.47
CA GLY A 103 -13.10 -18.21 9.30
C GLY A 103 -12.67 -16.76 9.18
N LEU A 104 -13.55 -15.94 8.58
CA LEU A 104 -13.33 -14.51 8.36
C LEU A 104 -13.03 -13.74 9.65
N GLY A 105 -13.69 -14.08 10.76
CA GLY A 105 -13.49 -13.42 12.05
C GLY A 105 -12.06 -13.62 12.59
N ALA A 106 -11.50 -14.81 12.45
CA ALA A 106 -10.11 -15.08 12.83
C ALA A 106 -9.12 -14.31 11.94
N LEU A 107 -9.38 -14.21 10.63
CA LEU A 107 -8.56 -13.41 9.72
C LEU A 107 -8.59 -11.93 10.10
N GLN A 108 -9.77 -11.35 10.33
CA GLN A 108 -9.92 -9.95 10.72
C GLN A 108 -9.21 -9.67 12.05
N THR A 109 -9.40 -10.53 13.05
CA THR A 109 -8.77 -10.37 14.36
C THR A 109 -7.24 -10.46 14.24
N GLY A 110 -6.73 -11.42 13.46
CA GLY A 110 -5.30 -11.57 13.22
C GLY A 110 -4.68 -10.35 12.54
N VAL A 111 -5.36 -9.80 11.51
CA VAL A 111 -4.93 -8.57 10.83
C VAL A 111 -4.93 -7.37 11.78
N ILE A 112 -5.95 -7.22 12.63
CA ILE A 112 -6.00 -6.12 13.62
C ILE A 112 -4.88 -6.27 14.66
N ALA A 113 -4.69 -7.48 15.18
CA ALA A 113 -3.68 -7.77 16.19
C ALA A 113 -2.25 -7.47 15.72
N ILE A 114 -1.95 -7.74 14.44
CA ILE A 114 -0.64 -7.45 13.83
C ILE A 114 -0.56 -5.99 13.35
N GLY A 115 -1.65 -5.47 12.79
CA GLY A 115 -1.71 -4.13 12.20
C GLY A 115 -1.57 -3.01 13.24
N LEU A 116 -2.14 -3.19 14.42
CA LEU A 116 -2.07 -2.18 15.49
C LEU A 116 -0.63 -1.88 15.93
N PRO A 117 0.21 -2.85 16.34
CA PRO A 117 1.61 -2.57 16.69
C PRO A 117 2.42 -2.08 15.47
N PHE A 118 2.15 -2.58 14.27
CA PHE A 118 2.83 -2.12 13.06
C PHE A 118 2.47 -0.65 12.73
N SER A 119 1.27 -0.19 13.07
CA SER A 119 0.89 1.22 12.88
C SER A 119 1.78 2.19 13.66
N ILE A 120 2.27 1.80 14.84
CA ILE A 120 3.22 2.60 15.63
C ILE A 120 4.54 2.74 14.86
N VAL A 121 5.01 1.66 14.24
CA VAL A 121 6.21 1.67 13.39
C VAL A 121 6.01 2.60 12.19
N LEU A 122 4.85 2.56 11.54
CA LEU A 122 4.53 3.46 10.42
C LEU A 122 4.54 4.94 10.86
N LEU A 123 4.03 5.26 12.05
CA LEU A 123 4.09 6.63 12.59
C LEU A 123 5.53 7.09 12.83
N LEU A 124 6.38 6.20 13.36
CA LEU A 124 7.82 6.49 13.52
C LEU A 124 8.52 6.68 12.17
N LEU A 125 8.18 5.89 11.16
CA LEU A 125 8.71 6.05 9.80
C LEU A 125 8.28 7.37 9.16
N CYS A 126 7.01 7.77 9.31
CA CYS A 126 6.53 9.08 8.88
C CYS A 126 7.30 10.22 9.56
N TYR A 127 7.51 10.12 10.87
CA TYR A 127 8.30 11.11 11.61
C TYR A 127 9.76 11.16 11.13
N SER A 128 10.39 10.00 10.94
CA SER A 128 11.76 9.88 10.44
C SER A 128 11.90 10.46 9.03
N LEU A 129 10.92 10.23 8.16
CA LEU A 129 10.89 10.76 6.80
C LEU A 129 10.80 12.29 6.82
N LEU A 130 9.91 12.86 7.62
CA LEU A 130 9.79 14.32 7.76
C LEU A 130 11.07 14.96 8.30
N LYS A 131 11.71 14.31 9.29
CA LYS A 131 12.98 14.76 9.83
C LYS A 131 14.09 14.71 8.77
N GLY A 132 14.22 13.59 8.06
CA GLY A 132 15.22 13.42 7.01
C GLY A 132 15.06 14.42 5.87
N LEU A 133 13.82 14.65 5.42
CA LEU A 133 13.53 15.63 4.38
C LEU A 133 13.85 17.06 4.82
N LYS A 134 13.62 17.39 6.09
CA LYS A 134 13.99 18.71 6.65
C LYS A 134 15.51 18.89 6.71
N GLU A 135 16.24 17.88 7.16
CA GLU A 135 17.71 17.90 7.21
C GLU A 135 18.31 18.04 5.80
N GLU A 136 17.76 17.33 4.82
CA GLU A 136 18.19 17.43 3.42
C GLU A 136 17.87 18.81 2.84
N TYR A 137 16.69 19.36 3.09
CA TYR A 137 16.31 20.70 2.66
C TYR A 137 17.26 21.78 3.21
N GLU A 138 17.57 21.72 4.51
CA GLU A 138 18.52 22.66 5.14
C GLU A 138 19.93 22.52 4.58
N LYS A 139 20.40 21.29 4.34
CA LYS A 139 21.71 21.03 3.73
C LYS A 139 21.78 21.58 2.31
N ASN A 140 20.73 21.39 1.51
CA ASN A 140 20.66 21.85 0.14
C ASN A 140 20.61 23.39 0.06
N GLN A 141 19.84 24.03 0.95
CA GLN A 141 19.83 25.49 1.11
C GLN A 141 21.22 26.08 1.42
N LYS A 142 21.95 25.48 2.37
CA LYS A 142 23.32 25.93 2.70
C LYS A 142 24.27 25.77 1.51
N ALA A 143 24.17 24.66 0.78
CA ALA A 143 24.98 24.43 -0.41
C ALA A 143 24.69 25.44 -1.53
N LEU A 144 23.42 25.82 -1.72
CA LEU A 144 23.04 26.87 -2.67
C LEU A 144 23.63 28.23 -2.26
N ASN A 145 23.49 28.62 -0.99
CA ASN A 145 23.98 29.91 -0.49
C ASN A 145 25.52 30.01 -0.58
N ALA A 146 26.26 28.94 -0.28
CA ALA A 146 27.71 28.91 -0.40
C ALA A 146 28.18 29.07 -1.86
N LYS A 147 27.53 28.37 -2.81
CA LYS A 147 27.81 28.55 -4.25
C LYS A 147 27.51 29.97 -4.71
N GLN A 148 26.48 30.60 -4.16
CA GLN A 148 26.12 31.97 -4.48
C GLN A 148 27.16 32.97 -3.95
N GLU A 149 27.69 32.76 -2.73
CA GLU A 149 28.77 33.59 -2.18
C GLU A 149 30.07 33.50 -2.99
N GLU A 150 30.49 32.30 -3.42
CA GLU A 150 31.65 32.14 -4.30
C GLU A 150 31.46 32.91 -5.61
N SER A 151 30.28 32.82 -6.23
CA SER A 151 29.96 33.55 -7.46
C SER A 151 30.02 35.07 -7.27
N TYR A 152 29.54 35.60 -6.14
CA TYR A 152 29.65 37.04 -5.85
C TYR A 152 31.10 37.47 -5.66
N ARG A 153 31.92 36.68 -4.96
CA ARG A 153 33.34 36.97 -4.74
C ARG A 153 34.11 37.01 -6.05
N GLU A 154 33.89 36.04 -6.94
CA GLU A 154 34.49 36.04 -8.27
C GLU A 154 34.10 37.28 -9.08
N ARG A 155 32.83 37.69 -9.05
CA ARG A 155 32.36 38.88 -9.76
C ARG A 155 32.98 40.16 -9.22
N ILE A 156 33.09 40.29 -7.89
CA ILE A 156 33.73 41.47 -7.27
C ILE A 156 35.21 41.52 -7.64
N ASN A 157 35.93 40.40 -7.54
CA ASN A 157 37.36 40.37 -7.89
C ASN A 157 37.60 40.77 -9.35
N LYS A 158 36.76 40.30 -10.29
CA LYS A 158 36.84 40.71 -11.70
C LYS A 158 36.63 42.21 -11.89
N ILE A 159 35.64 42.81 -11.22
CA ILE A 159 35.38 44.25 -11.31
C ILE A 159 36.56 45.05 -10.74
N VAL A 160 37.13 44.61 -9.62
CA VAL A 160 38.30 45.28 -9.01
C VAL A 160 39.54 45.18 -9.91
N GLU A 161 39.77 44.03 -10.56
CA GLU A 161 40.86 43.85 -11.53
C GLU A 161 40.67 44.74 -12.76
N GLU A 162 39.44 44.89 -13.26
CA GLU A 162 39.11 45.80 -14.37
C GLU A 162 39.33 47.28 -14.00
N GLU A 163 39.01 47.69 -12.77
CA GLU A 163 39.26 49.07 -12.31
C GLU A 163 40.75 49.38 -12.09
N GLN A 164 41.57 48.40 -11.72
CA GLN A 164 43.02 48.61 -11.55
C GLN A 164 43.81 48.69 -12.86
N GLN A 165 43.21 48.27 -13.98
CA GLN A 165 43.83 48.32 -15.31
C GLN A 165 43.51 49.59 -16.11
N ASN A 166 42.60 50.45 -15.61
CA ASN A 166 42.28 51.77 -16.16
C ASN A 166 42.94 52.90 -15.35
#